data_AF-A0AA86GMS4-F1
#
_entry.id   AF-A0AA86GMS4-F1
#
_cell.length_a   1.000
_cell.length_b   1.000
_cell.length_c   1.000
_cell.angle_alpha   90.00
_cell.angle_beta   90.00
_cell.angle_gamma   90.00
#
_symmetry.space_group_name_H-M   'P 1'
#
loop_
_entity.id
_entity.type
_entity.pdbx_description
1 polymer ?
#
loop_
_entity_poly.entity_id
_entity_poly.type
_entity_poly.pdbx_seq_one_letter_code
_entity_poly.pdbx_strand_id
1 'polypeptide(L)'
;MSASRTKFYLDKQHAKWSGVCAGIADYIGIDVLWVRVGAVLLTLMGGFPWTLIAYWLVAWMGTPKPLALYGSAEEAKFWQGVRSNPSASTRDIRSRFRDIDRRLADIEQYYTSHNRRLADEIDALR
;
A
#
# COMPACT_ATOMS: atom_id res chain seq x y z
N MET A 1 7.73 18.63 5.10
CA MET A 1 7.96 17.23 5.52
C MET A 1 7.37 16.32 4.47
N SER A 2 8.16 15.42 3.86
CA SER A 2 7.64 14.47 2.87
C SER A 2 6.67 13.49 3.54
N ALA A 3 5.50 13.24 2.93
CA ALA A 3 4.51 12.34 3.49
C ALA A 3 4.97 10.89 3.31
N SER A 4 5.14 10.16 4.42
CA SER A 4 5.54 8.74 4.40
C SER A 4 4.32 7.87 4.11
N ARG A 5 4.31 7.14 2.99
CA ARG A 5 3.22 6.24 2.60
C ARG A 5 2.96 5.11 3.62
N THR A 6 3.94 4.83 4.49
CA THR A 6 3.89 3.78 5.53
C THR A 6 3.62 4.32 6.94
N LYS A 7 3.31 5.61 7.12
CA LYS A 7 2.89 6.18 8.43
C LYS A 7 1.36 6.14 8.70
N PHE A 8 0.95 5.90 9.95
CA PHE A 8 -0.45 5.98 10.36
C PHE A 8 -1.03 7.38 10.09
N TYR A 9 -2.16 7.43 9.39
CA TYR A 9 -2.89 8.66 9.12
C TYR A 9 -4.35 8.50 9.53
N LEU A 10 -4.92 9.55 10.11
CA LEU A 10 -6.32 9.60 10.44
C LEU A 10 -7.12 9.95 9.18
N ASP A 11 -7.99 9.05 8.72
CA ASP A 11 -8.84 9.26 7.56
C ASP A 11 -10.08 10.09 7.95
N LYS A 12 -10.00 11.41 7.71
CA LYS A 12 -11.12 12.34 7.90
C LYS A 12 -12.10 12.38 6.71
N GLN A 13 -11.74 11.81 5.56
CA GLN A 13 -12.58 11.84 4.35
C GLN A 13 -13.70 10.80 4.41
N HIS A 14 -13.43 9.62 5.00
CA HIS A 14 -14.45 8.60 5.28
C HIS A 14 -15.05 8.69 6.70
N ALA A 15 -14.93 9.86 7.34
CA ALA A 15 -15.43 10.09 8.69
C ALA A 15 -16.95 10.29 8.71
N LYS A 16 -17.66 9.57 9.59
CA LYS A 16 -19.01 9.98 10.02
C LYS A 16 -18.97 11.06 11.11
N TRP A 17 -18.02 10.99 12.06
CA TRP A 17 -17.90 11.94 13.19
C TRP A 17 -16.46 12.47 13.41
N SER A 18 -15.41 11.64 13.45
CA SER A 18 -14.02 12.13 13.63
C SER A 18 -12.94 11.38 12.85
N GLY A 19 -13.31 10.39 12.03
CA GLY A 19 -12.35 9.66 11.18
C GLY A 19 -11.46 8.66 11.93
N VAL A 20 -11.63 8.51 13.25
CA VAL A 20 -10.82 7.61 14.09
C VAL A 20 -11.01 6.14 13.70
N CYS A 21 -12.27 5.68 13.61
CA CYS A 21 -12.53 4.29 13.19
C CYS A 21 -12.09 4.02 11.75
N ALA A 22 -12.18 5.03 10.87
CA ALA A 22 -11.74 4.92 9.49
C ALA A 22 -10.20 4.84 9.40
N GLY A 23 -9.47 5.64 10.19
CA GLY A 23 -8.01 5.55 10.30
C GLY A 23 -7.52 4.23 10.89
N ILE A 24 -8.18 3.71 11.94
CA ILE A 24 -7.83 2.40 12.54
C ILE A 24 -8.08 1.27 11.54
N ALA A 25 -9.21 1.29 10.84
CA ALA A 25 -9.55 0.34 9.79
C ALA A 25 -8.53 0.37 8.64
N ASP A 26 -8.17 1.58 8.16
CA ASP A 26 -7.14 1.79 7.13
C ASP A 26 -5.78 1.25 7.58
N TYR A 27 -5.44 1.38 8.87
CA TYR A 27 -4.18 0.91 9.40
C TYR A 27 -4.10 -0.61 9.52
N ILE A 28 -5.19 -1.23 9.99
CA ILE A 28 -5.24 -2.68 10.24
C ILE A 28 -5.58 -3.46 8.96
N GLY A 29 -6.20 -2.82 7.96
CA GLY A 29 -6.63 -3.49 6.72
C GLY A 29 -7.97 -4.21 6.85
N ILE A 30 -8.82 -3.80 7.79
CA ILE A 30 -10.16 -4.39 8.05
C ILE A 30 -11.23 -3.36 7.71
N ASP A 31 -12.43 -3.80 7.29
CA ASP A 31 -13.53 -2.86 7.01
C ASP A 31 -13.88 -1.99 8.23
N VAL A 32 -14.12 -0.70 7.96
CA VAL A 32 -14.51 0.32 8.96
C VAL A 32 -15.76 -0.09 9.75
N LEU A 33 -16.65 -0.89 9.13
CA LEU A 33 -17.86 -1.40 9.77
C LEU A 33 -17.55 -2.32 10.94
N TRP A 34 -16.60 -3.26 10.80
CA TRP A 34 -16.22 -4.17 11.89
C TRP A 34 -15.58 -3.42 13.04
N VAL A 35 -14.73 -2.43 12.75
CA VAL A 35 -14.12 -1.56 13.77
C VAL A 35 -15.20 -0.79 14.53
N ARG A 36 -16.25 -0.31 13.83
CA ARG A 36 -17.38 0.39 14.46
C ARG A 36 -18.23 -0.55 15.31
N VAL A 37 -18.55 -1.75 14.81
CA VAL A 37 -19.31 -2.76 15.55
C VAL A 37 -18.56 -3.17 16.80
N GLY A 38 -17.26 -3.47 16.71
CA GLY A 38 -16.42 -3.80 17.86
C GLY A 38 -16.37 -2.67 18.89
N ALA A 39 -16.25 -1.41 18.45
CA ALA A 39 -16.29 -0.25 19.35
C ALA A 39 -17.64 -0.15 20.09
N VAL A 40 -18.77 -0.27 19.38
CA VAL A 40 -20.10 -0.24 19.98
C VAL A 40 -20.32 -1.40 20.96
N LEU A 41 -19.86 -2.59 20.60
CA LEU A 41 -19.98 -3.79 21.42
C LEU A 41 -19.15 -3.66 22.71
N LEU A 42 -17.92 -3.13 22.62
CA LEU A 42 -17.10 -2.78 23.78
C LEU A 42 -17.76 -1.74 24.69
N THR A 43 -18.39 -0.72 24.10
CA THR A 43 -19.12 0.29 24.87
C THR A 43 -20.34 -0.34 25.58
N LEU A 44 -21.08 -1.24 24.92
CA LEU A 44 -22.26 -1.89 25.47
C LEU A 44 -21.92 -2.91 26.57
N MET A 45 -20.77 -3.59 26.47
CA MET A 45 -20.29 -4.57 27.47
C MET A 45 -19.68 -3.93 28.73
N GLY A 46 -19.80 -2.61 28.93
CA GLY A 46 -19.31 -1.91 30.12
C GLY A 46 -18.08 -1.02 29.90
N GLY A 47 -17.66 -0.82 28.66
CA GLY A 47 -16.57 0.09 28.30
C GLY A 47 -16.92 1.59 28.41
N PHE A 48 -18.17 1.93 28.72
CA PHE A 48 -18.57 3.32 28.98
C PHE A 48 -18.08 3.75 30.38
N PRO A 49 -17.35 4.88 30.55
CA PRO A 49 -17.04 5.95 29.58
C PRO A 49 -15.66 5.83 28.90
N TRP A 50 -14.84 4.84 29.26
CA TRP A 50 -13.45 4.71 28.81
C TRP A 50 -13.31 4.63 27.28
N THR A 51 -14.25 3.98 26.57
CA THR A 51 -14.25 3.90 25.10
C THR A 51 -14.40 5.27 24.44
N LEU A 52 -15.17 6.19 25.04
CA LEU A 52 -15.31 7.55 24.53
C LEU A 52 -14.03 8.37 24.73
N ILE A 53 -13.39 8.21 25.89
CA ILE A 53 -12.11 8.88 26.19
C ILE A 53 -11.02 8.39 25.22
N ALA A 54 -10.93 7.07 25.02
CA ALA A 54 -10.01 6.48 24.05
C ALA A 54 -10.27 7.00 22.62
N TYR A 55 -11.55 7.08 22.21
CA TYR A 55 -11.93 7.64 20.91
C TYR A 55 -11.48 9.10 20.76
N TRP A 56 -11.67 9.91 21.80
CA TRP A 56 -11.30 11.33 21.80
C TRP A 56 -9.78 11.53 21.80
N LEU A 57 -9.03 10.73 22.57
CA LEU A 57 -7.56 10.75 22.57
C LEU A 57 -6.98 10.42 21.19
N VAL A 58 -7.51 9.41 20.51
CA VAL A 58 -7.05 9.04 19.16
C VAL A 58 -7.45 10.11 18.15
N ALA A 59 -8.62 10.75 18.29
CA ALA A 59 -9.01 11.88 17.46
C ALA A 59 -8.06 13.08 17.64
N TRP A 60 -7.62 13.34 18.87
CA TRP A 60 -6.70 14.43 19.20
C TRP A 60 -5.26 14.16 18.75
N MET A 61 -4.76 12.94 18.94
CA MET A 61 -3.40 12.54 18.55
C MET A 61 -3.24 12.23 17.06
N GLY A 62 -4.34 11.97 16.35
CA GLY A 62 -4.33 11.56 14.96
C GLY A 62 -3.92 12.67 13.98
N THR A 63 -2.80 12.49 13.30
CA THR A 63 -2.40 13.38 12.20
C THR A 63 -3.32 13.16 10.99
N PRO A 64 -3.93 14.23 10.43
CA PRO A 64 -4.86 14.09 9.31
C PRO A 64 -4.15 13.52 8.08
N LYS A 65 -4.82 12.60 7.38
CA LYS A 65 -4.39 12.06 6.08
C LYS A 65 -4.29 13.23 5.08
N PRO A 66 -3.13 13.47 4.45
CA PRO A 66 -3.02 14.52 3.45
C PRO A 66 -3.85 14.15 2.21
N LEU A 67 -4.55 15.15 1.65
CA LEU A 67 -5.60 14.98 0.64
C LEU A 67 -5.13 14.30 -0.67
N ALA A 68 -3.81 14.31 -0.95
CA ALA A 68 -3.19 13.73 -2.13
C ALA A 68 -2.14 12.65 -1.79
N LEU A 69 -2.35 11.90 -0.69
CA LEU A 69 -1.41 10.85 -0.29
C LEU A 69 -1.31 9.72 -1.31
N TYR A 70 -2.38 9.40 -2.05
CA TYR A 70 -2.38 8.35 -3.08
C TYR A 70 -2.96 8.91 -4.38
N GLY A 71 -2.38 8.54 -5.52
CA GLY A 71 -2.86 8.97 -6.84
C GLY A 71 -4.07 8.16 -7.32
N SER A 72 -4.22 6.93 -6.84
CA SER A 72 -5.34 6.05 -7.19
C SER A 72 -5.78 5.17 -6.01
N ALA A 73 -7.00 4.63 -6.11
CA ALA A 73 -7.54 3.69 -5.12
C ALA A 73 -6.73 2.38 -5.06
N GLU A 74 -6.12 1.96 -6.17
CA GLU A 74 -5.28 0.77 -6.24
C GLU A 74 -3.94 0.99 -5.52
N GLU A 75 -3.34 2.18 -5.68
CA GLU A 75 -2.11 2.55 -4.99
C GLU A 75 -2.32 2.58 -3.47
N ALA A 76 -3.48 3.10 -3.01
CA ALA A 76 -3.84 3.09 -1.60
C ALA A 76 -3.89 1.67 -1.02
N LYS A 77 -4.56 0.73 -1.73
CA LYS A 77 -4.65 -0.68 -1.32
C LYS A 77 -3.29 -1.38 -1.32
N PHE A 78 -2.44 -1.08 -2.30
CA PHE A 78 -1.08 -1.60 -2.35
C PHE A 78 -0.28 -1.19 -1.11
N TRP A 79 -0.24 0.11 -0.79
CA TRP A 79 0.49 0.62 0.38
C TRP A 79 -0.11 0.15 1.71
N GLN A 80 -1.42 -0.06 1.76
CA GLN A 80 -2.08 -0.69 2.90
C GLN A 80 -1.62 -2.14 3.10
N GLY A 81 -1.55 -2.92 2.02
CA GLY A 81 -1.04 -4.31 2.04
C GLY A 81 0.45 -4.40 2.41
N VAL A 82 1.26 -3.46 1.92
CA VAL A 82 2.68 -3.34 2.29
C VAL A 82 2.85 -3.13 3.78
N ARG A 83 1.95 -2.37 4.43
CA ARG A 83 1.99 -2.15 5.87
C ARG A 83 1.47 -3.35 6.66
N SER A 84 0.32 -3.92 6.27
CA SER A 84 -0.33 -4.99 7.04
C SER A 84 0.40 -6.32 6.94
N ASN A 85 1.01 -6.63 5.79
CA ASN A 85 1.77 -7.85 5.59
C ASN A 85 3.05 -7.63 4.75
N PRO A 86 4.13 -7.13 5.39
CA PRO A 86 5.38 -6.78 4.69
C PRO A 86 6.03 -7.98 3.99
N SER A 87 5.96 -9.17 4.59
CA SER A 87 6.60 -10.38 4.06
C SER A 87 5.89 -10.92 2.81
N ALA A 88 4.56 -10.81 2.73
CA ALA A 88 3.82 -11.13 1.52
C ALA A 88 4.13 -10.13 0.40
N SER A 89 4.24 -8.85 0.73
CA SER A 89 4.54 -7.78 -0.22
C SER A 89 5.95 -7.92 -0.83
N THR A 90 6.95 -8.30 -0.04
CA THR A 90 8.31 -8.52 -0.57
C THR A 90 8.40 -9.71 -1.52
N ARG A 91 7.57 -10.75 -1.33
CA ARG A 91 7.48 -11.88 -2.26
C ARG A 91 6.86 -11.48 -3.59
N ASP A 92 5.78 -10.71 -3.59
CA ASP A 92 5.14 -10.20 -4.81
C ASP A 92 6.11 -9.32 -5.60
N ILE A 93 6.76 -8.38 -4.92
CA ILE A 93 7.79 -7.50 -5.49
C ILE A 93 8.92 -8.33 -6.13
N ARG A 94 9.44 -9.35 -5.41
CA ARG A 94 10.50 -10.23 -5.94
C ARG A 94 10.06 -11.02 -7.17
N SER A 95 8.79 -11.42 -7.25
CA SER A 95 8.25 -12.11 -8.43
C SER A 95 8.18 -11.18 -9.64
N ARG A 96 7.76 -9.92 -9.45
CA ARG A 96 7.75 -8.91 -10.51
C ARG A 96 9.15 -8.57 -11.01
N PHE A 97 10.12 -8.43 -10.11
CA PHE A 97 11.52 -8.24 -10.50
C PHE A 97 12.03 -9.39 -11.36
N ARG A 98 11.73 -10.63 -10.99
CA ARG A 98 12.14 -11.80 -11.78
C ARG A 98 11.52 -11.81 -13.18
N ASP A 99 10.29 -11.34 -13.33
CA ASP A 99 9.63 -11.24 -14.64
C ASP A 99 10.27 -10.12 -15.49
N ILE A 100 10.62 -8.99 -14.87
CA ILE A 100 11.37 -7.91 -15.53
C ILE A 100 12.75 -8.40 -15.98
N ASP A 101 13.49 -9.11 -15.13
CA ASP A 101 14.80 -9.65 -15.46
C ASP A 101 14.72 -10.62 -16.66
N ARG A 102 13.67 -11.45 -16.70
CA ARG A 102 13.44 -12.36 -17.83
C ARG A 102 13.19 -11.60 -19.13
N ARG A 103 12.32 -10.58 -19.09
CA ARG A 103 12.05 -9.73 -20.26
C ARG A 103 13.28 -8.95 -20.71
N LEU A 104 14.11 -8.51 -19.77
CA LEU A 104 15.36 -7.82 -20.08
C LEU A 104 16.35 -8.76 -20.78
N ALA A 105 16.47 -10.01 -20.31
CA ALA A 105 17.28 -11.04 -20.96
C ALA A 105 16.81 -11.34 -22.39
N ASP A 106 15.49 -11.41 -22.62
CA ASP A 106 14.93 -11.60 -23.97
C ASP A 106 15.28 -10.43 -24.91
N ILE A 107 15.24 -9.20 -24.40
CA ILE A 107 15.63 -7.99 -25.15
C ILE A 107 17.14 -8.00 -25.46
N GLU A 108 17.97 -8.40 -24.51
CA GLU A 108 19.42 -8.50 -24.70
C GLU A 108 19.78 -9.53 -25.78
N GLN A 109 19.07 -10.66 -25.82
CA GLN A 109 19.22 -11.68 -26.84
C GLN A 109 18.83 -11.15 -28.24
N TYR A 110 17.78 -10.34 -28.34
CA TYR A 110 17.38 -9.72 -29.60
C TYR A 110 18.45 -8.76 -30.14
N TYR A 111 19.05 -7.94 -29.27
CA TYR A 111 20.08 -6.99 -29.68
C TYR A 111 21.40 -7.67 -30.06
N THR A 112 21.85 -8.65 -29.28
CA THR A 112 23.12 -9.36 -29.52
C THR A 112 23.07 -10.26 -30.76
N SER A 113 21.92 -10.84 -31.09
CA SER A 113 21.75 -11.66 -32.31
C SER A 113 21.71 -10.82 -33.58
N HIS A 114 21.13 -9.62 -33.56
CA HIS A 114 21.09 -8.73 -34.73
C HIS A 114 22.49 -8.32 -35.19
N ASN A 115 23.42 -8.09 -34.27
CA ASN A 115 24.80 -7.73 -34.61
C ASN A 115 25.62 -8.90 -35.19
N ARG A 116 25.36 -10.15 -34.75
CA ARG A 116 26.06 -11.33 -35.29
C ARG A 116 25.74 -11.57 -36.76
N ARG A 117 24.45 -11.44 -37.14
CA ARG A 117 24.02 -11.61 -38.55
C ARG A 117 24.70 -10.62 -39.49
N LEU A 118 24.86 -9.36 -39.07
CA LEU A 118 25.57 -8.33 -39.83
C LEU A 118 27.07 -8.62 -39.94
N ALA A 119 27.70 -9.09 -38.86
CA ALA A 119 29.12 -9.44 -38.87
C ALA A 119 29.41 -10.62 -39.83
N ASP A 120 28.58 -11.67 -39.80
CA ASP A 120 28.71 -12.83 -40.69
C ASP A 120 28.53 -12.45 -42.17
N GLU A 121 27.63 -11.50 -42.46
CA GLU A 121 27.37 -11.01 -43.82
C GLU A 121 28.50 -10.13 -44.36
N ILE A 122 29.19 -9.38 -43.48
CA ILE A 122 30.39 -8.59 -43.84
C ILE A 122 31.58 -9.51 -44.17
N ASP A 123 31.81 -10.55 -43.39
CA ASP A 123 32.90 -11.51 -43.65
C ASP A 123 32.64 -12.34 -44.92
N ALA A 124 31.38 -12.64 -45.24
CA ALA A 124 31.02 -13.34 -46.47
C ALA A 124 31.21 -12.51 -47.76
N LEU A 125 31.24 -11.18 -47.64
CA LEU A 125 31.45 -10.24 -48.75
C LEU A 125 32.92 -9.84 -48.96
N ARG A 126 33.84 -10.39 -48.13
CA ARG A 126 35.26 -10.06 -48.13
C ARG A 126 36.09 -11.19 -48.73
#